data_AF-A3X417-F1
#
_entry.id   AF-A3X417-F1
#
_cell.length_a   1.000
_cell.length_b   1.000
_cell.length_c   1.000
_cell.angle_alpha   90.00
_cell.angle_beta   90.00
_cell.angle_gamma   90.00
#
_symmetry.space_group_name_H-M   'P 1'
#
loop_
_entity.id
_entity.type
_entity.pdbx_description
1 polymer ?
#
loop_
_entity_poly.entity_id
_entity_poly.type
_entity_poly.pdbx_seq_one_letter_code
_entity_poly.pdbx_strand_id
1 'polypeptide(L)'
;MKKQDMNRDWIATAETLSSALPYLQRYDGAIVVIKLGGHAMGSDEAMETFARDIVLMRQVGVNPVIVHGGGPMINAMLDKLQIQSEFVDGKRVTDKATMEVVEMVLSGVVNKRIVQAINAQGGRAVGLSGKDANLITCDQANAKLGFVGAPAKMDPQVLYDLFEKHIIPVIAPIGAGHNGETYNINGDTAAGAIATALNADRLLLLTDVSGVKDATGEVVTELKAADVERLTSEGVIAGGMIPKTETALDAVRSGVRACTIVDGRVKNAVLLELFTDHGAGSMIRA
;
A
#
# COMPACT_ATOMS: atom_id res chain seq x y z
N MET A 1 45.29 16.95 3.53
CA MET A 1 44.94 15.93 4.54
C MET A 1 43.64 16.35 5.21
N LYS A 2 42.57 15.54 5.14
CA LYS A 2 41.40 15.73 6.01
C LYS A 2 41.70 15.00 7.33
N LYS A 3 41.70 15.72 8.45
CA LYS A 3 41.72 15.09 9.79
C LYS A 3 40.33 14.53 10.05
N GLN A 4 40.24 13.30 10.56
CA GLN A 4 38.99 12.61 10.82
C GLN A 4 38.69 12.72 12.33
N ASP A 5 37.76 13.58 12.70
CA ASP A 5 37.22 13.62 14.07
C ASP A 5 36.22 12.48 14.22
N MET A 6 36.66 11.33 14.71
CA MET A 6 35.77 10.22 15.06
C MET A 6 34.84 10.64 16.20
N ASN A 7 33.63 11.09 15.86
CA ASN A 7 32.58 11.34 16.85
C ASN A 7 31.78 10.04 17.13
N ARG A 8 31.24 9.91 18.35
CA ARG A 8 30.41 8.77 18.80
C ARG A 8 29.27 8.45 17.84
N ASP A 9 28.73 9.46 17.17
CA ASP A 9 27.62 9.32 16.22
C ASP A 9 27.94 8.40 15.03
N TRP A 10 29.19 8.40 14.55
CA TRP A 10 29.59 7.56 13.41
C TRP A 10 29.77 6.09 13.80
N ILE A 11 30.28 5.85 15.01
CA ILE A 11 30.39 4.50 15.58
C ILE A 11 28.99 3.92 15.78
N ALA A 12 28.09 4.69 16.41
CA ALA A 12 26.70 4.27 16.62
C ALA A 12 25.97 4.00 15.29
N THR A 13 26.24 4.79 14.25
CA THR A 13 25.69 4.56 12.90
C THR A 13 26.17 3.22 12.32
N ALA A 14 27.48 2.95 12.40
CA ALA A 14 28.04 1.69 11.90
C ALA A 14 27.53 0.48 12.69
N GLU A 15 27.43 0.59 14.02
CA GLU A 15 26.85 -0.44 14.90
C GLU A 15 25.37 -0.70 14.56
N THR A 16 24.59 0.35 14.33
CA THR A 16 23.17 0.22 13.93
C THR A 16 23.02 -0.51 12.59
N LEU A 17 23.82 -0.14 11.59
CA LEU A 17 23.82 -0.80 10.29
C LEU A 17 24.24 -2.27 10.38
N SER A 18 25.26 -2.58 11.19
CA SER A 18 25.69 -3.95 11.43
C SER A 18 24.60 -4.78 12.13
N SER A 19 23.89 -4.18 13.08
CA SER A 19 22.82 -4.85 13.85
C SER A 19 21.57 -5.09 13.01
N ALA A 20 21.36 -4.33 11.94
CA ALA A 20 20.26 -4.51 11.01
C ALA A 20 20.43 -5.72 10.07
N LEU A 21 21.65 -6.25 9.92
CA LEU A 21 21.97 -7.31 8.94
C LEU A 21 21.03 -8.53 8.97
N PRO A 22 20.66 -9.09 10.15
CA PRO A 22 19.75 -10.23 10.19
C PRO A 22 18.37 -9.92 9.57
N TYR A 23 17.86 -8.71 9.76
CA TYR A 23 16.59 -8.30 9.17
C TYR A 23 16.73 -8.07 7.65
N LEU A 24 17.85 -7.52 7.19
CA LEU A 24 18.12 -7.37 5.75
C LEU A 24 18.16 -8.74 5.06
N GLN A 25 18.88 -9.71 5.65
CA GLN A 25 18.96 -11.07 5.12
C GLN A 25 17.60 -11.79 5.10
N ARG A 26 16.75 -11.54 6.11
CA ARG A 26 15.41 -12.13 6.19
C ARG A 26 14.51 -11.73 5.02
N TYR A 27 14.69 -10.53 4.47
CA TYR A 27 13.86 -9.99 3.39
C TYR A 27 14.58 -9.89 2.04
N ASP A 28 15.77 -10.48 1.91
CA ASP A 28 16.44 -10.55 0.61
C ASP A 28 15.57 -11.32 -0.40
N GLY A 29 15.30 -10.71 -1.55
CA GLY A 29 14.38 -11.23 -2.57
C GLY A 29 12.89 -11.19 -2.21
N ALA A 30 12.52 -10.81 -0.99
CA ALA A 30 11.12 -10.79 -0.54
C ALA A 30 10.29 -9.77 -1.33
N ILE A 31 9.05 -10.13 -1.65
CA ILE A 31 8.05 -9.25 -2.26
C ILE A 31 7.23 -8.60 -1.16
N VAL A 32 7.23 -7.27 -1.13
CA VAL A 32 6.47 -6.49 -0.14
C VAL A 32 5.53 -5.56 -0.86
N VAL A 33 4.23 -5.81 -0.74
CA VAL A 33 3.19 -4.92 -1.29
C VAL A 33 2.84 -3.88 -0.22
N ILE A 34 2.93 -2.60 -0.57
CA ILE A 34 2.66 -1.48 0.32
C ILE A 34 1.50 -0.68 -0.24
N LYS A 35 0.37 -0.69 0.48
CA LYS A 35 -0.70 0.26 0.23
C LYS A 35 -0.33 1.60 0.87
N LEU A 36 0.03 2.58 0.04
CA LEU A 36 0.21 3.98 0.42
C LEU A 36 -1.14 4.73 0.44
N GLY A 37 -1.57 5.18 1.60
CA GLY A 37 -2.76 6.01 1.78
C GLY A 37 -2.65 6.94 2.97
N GLY A 38 -3.64 7.84 3.13
CA GLY A 38 -3.72 8.73 4.29
C GLY A 38 -2.62 9.80 4.33
N HIS A 39 -2.13 10.07 5.53
CA HIS A 39 -1.17 11.11 5.92
C HIS A 39 0.10 11.09 5.08
N ALA A 40 0.62 9.91 4.75
CA ALA A 40 1.83 9.77 3.95
C ALA A 40 1.71 10.33 2.51
N MET A 41 0.49 10.54 2.01
CA MET A 41 0.26 11.24 0.73
C MET A 41 0.03 12.75 0.89
N GLY A 42 -0.14 13.23 2.13
CA GLY A 42 -0.63 14.56 2.46
C GLY A 42 0.41 15.67 2.41
N SER A 43 1.70 15.36 2.60
CA SER A 43 2.78 16.36 2.55
C SER A 43 3.96 15.89 1.71
N ASP A 44 4.74 16.85 1.20
CA ASP A 44 5.93 16.56 0.40
C ASP A 44 7.04 15.92 1.26
N GLU A 45 7.20 16.35 2.52
CA GLU A 45 8.18 15.74 3.46
C GLU A 45 7.85 14.26 3.74
N ALA A 46 6.56 13.93 3.96
CA ALA A 46 6.14 12.56 4.20
C ALA A 46 6.35 11.69 2.94
N MET A 47 6.04 12.24 1.76
CA MET A 47 6.29 11.56 0.47
C MET A 47 7.78 11.32 0.23
N GLU A 48 8.63 12.30 0.54
CA GLU A 48 10.09 12.18 0.40
C GLU A 48 10.65 11.10 1.33
N THR A 49 10.21 11.11 2.60
CA THR A 49 10.62 10.11 3.59
C THR A 49 10.18 8.71 3.16
N PHE A 50 8.92 8.55 2.73
CA PHE A 50 8.42 7.30 2.22
C PHE A 50 9.20 6.83 0.99
N ALA A 51 9.43 7.71 0.01
CA ALA A 51 10.21 7.38 -1.18
C ALA A 51 11.62 6.89 -0.83
N ARG A 52 12.26 7.51 0.17
CA ARG A 52 13.58 7.10 0.66
C ARG A 52 13.56 5.70 1.27
N ASP A 53 12.53 5.37 2.05
CA ASP A 53 12.35 4.02 2.60
C ASP A 53 12.22 2.98 1.49
N ILE A 54 11.40 3.27 0.48
CA ILE A 54 11.16 2.38 -0.66
C ILE A 54 12.44 2.15 -1.47
N VAL A 55 13.24 3.20 -1.69
CA VAL A 55 14.55 3.06 -2.35
C VAL A 55 15.52 2.24 -1.50
N LEU A 56 15.57 2.47 -0.18
CA LEU A 56 16.41 1.68 0.72
C LEU A 56 16.03 0.19 0.67
N MET A 57 14.74 -0.12 0.75
CA MET A 57 14.23 -1.49 0.61
C MET A 57 14.73 -2.15 -0.68
N ARG A 58 14.60 -1.44 -1.82
CA ARG A 58 15.09 -1.98 -3.09
C ARG A 58 16.61 -2.18 -3.09
N GLN A 59 17.36 -1.25 -2.49
CA GLN A 59 18.83 -1.31 -2.42
C GLN A 59 19.34 -2.50 -1.60
N VAL A 60 18.54 -2.99 -0.63
CA VAL A 60 18.87 -4.13 0.22
C VAL A 60 18.24 -5.46 -0.25
N GLY A 61 17.76 -5.52 -1.50
CA GLY A 61 17.30 -6.78 -2.12
C GLY A 61 15.79 -7.04 -2.04
N VAL A 62 15.01 -6.22 -1.32
CA VAL A 62 13.55 -6.34 -1.26
C VAL A 62 12.93 -5.91 -2.60
N ASN A 63 11.84 -6.54 -3.00
CA ASN A 63 11.02 -6.17 -4.17
C ASN A 63 9.75 -5.41 -3.70
N PRO A 64 9.81 -4.09 -3.46
CA PRO A 64 8.63 -3.32 -3.07
C PRO A 64 7.67 -3.11 -4.25
N VAL A 65 6.37 -3.25 -3.99
CA VAL A 65 5.28 -2.88 -4.90
C VAL A 65 4.40 -1.86 -4.21
N ILE A 66 4.25 -0.67 -4.81
CA ILE A 66 3.46 0.40 -4.21
C ILE A 66 2.08 0.40 -4.84
N VAL A 67 1.03 0.35 -4.03
CA VAL A 67 -0.37 0.55 -4.46
C VAL A 67 -0.88 1.79 -3.75
N HIS A 68 -1.43 2.76 -4.47
CA HIS A 68 -1.79 4.03 -3.85
C HIS A 68 -3.30 4.30 -3.82
N GLY A 69 -3.71 5.22 -2.94
CA GLY A 69 -5.04 5.83 -3.00
C GLY A 69 -5.03 7.19 -3.70
N GLY A 70 -6.07 7.99 -3.49
CA GLY A 70 -6.08 9.39 -3.94
C GLY A 70 -7.38 10.15 -3.70
N GLY A 71 -8.18 9.73 -2.71
CA GLY A 71 -9.51 10.26 -2.44
C GLY A 71 -9.58 11.80 -2.39
N PRO A 72 -8.72 12.49 -1.61
CA PRO A 72 -8.71 13.96 -1.55
C PRO A 72 -8.44 14.62 -2.90
N MET A 73 -7.50 14.09 -3.70
CA MET A 73 -7.14 14.63 -5.01
C MET A 73 -8.25 14.40 -6.05
N ILE A 74 -8.96 13.26 -5.95
CA ILE A 74 -10.14 12.99 -6.77
C ILE A 74 -11.23 14.01 -6.44
N ASN A 75 -11.55 14.20 -5.15
CA ASN A 75 -12.58 15.16 -4.71
C ASN A 75 -12.25 16.57 -5.22
N ALA A 76 -11.01 17.02 -5.03
CA ALA A 76 -10.59 18.34 -5.49
C ALA A 76 -10.74 18.54 -7.00
N MET A 77 -10.58 17.48 -7.81
CA MET A 77 -10.78 17.57 -9.26
C MET A 77 -12.27 17.52 -9.64
N LEU A 78 -13.07 16.66 -9.00
CA LEU A 78 -14.52 16.62 -9.20
C LEU A 78 -15.16 17.97 -8.86
N ASP A 79 -14.75 18.59 -7.75
CA ASP A 79 -15.22 19.91 -7.32
C ASP A 79 -14.88 20.99 -8.36
N LYS A 80 -13.65 20.98 -8.90
CA LYS A 80 -13.22 21.90 -9.97
C LYS A 80 -14.05 21.75 -11.25
N LEU A 81 -14.48 20.52 -11.55
CA LEU A 81 -15.30 20.21 -12.72
C LEU A 81 -16.81 20.27 -12.42
N GLN A 82 -17.19 20.62 -11.19
CA GLN A 82 -18.57 20.68 -10.71
C GLN A 82 -19.34 19.36 -10.87
N ILE A 83 -18.63 18.23 -10.78
CA ILE A 83 -19.22 16.88 -10.81
C ILE A 83 -19.56 16.49 -9.37
N GLN A 84 -20.84 16.21 -9.11
CA GLN A 84 -21.30 15.82 -7.78
C GLN A 84 -20.77 14.44 -7.41
N SER A 85 -20.30 14.29 -6.17
CA SER A 85 -19.86 13.00 -5.64
C SER A 85 -20.85 12.47 -4.61
N GLU A 86 -21.22 11.20 -4.76
CA GLU A 86 -22.05 10.47 -3.80
C GLU A 86 -21.27 9.29 -3.22
N PHE A 87 -21.60 8.91 -1.98
CA PHE A 87 -21.00 7.78 -1.29
C PHE A 87 -22.09 6.88 -0.72
N VAL A 88 -21.91 5.56 -0.86
CA VAL A 88 -22.75 4.51 -0.28
C VAL A 88 -21.84 3.51 0.41
N ASP A 89 -22.07 3.25 1.69
CA ASP A 89 -21.29 2.31 2.52
C ASP A 89 -19.77 2.57 2.49
N GLY A 90 -19.37 3.85 2.49
CA GLY A 90 -17.97 4.27 2.43
C GLY A 90 -17.30 4.09 1.06
N LYS A 91 -18.02 3.62 0.04
CA LYS A 91 -17.56 3.52 -1.35
C LYS A 91 -18.15 4.67 -2.17
N ARG A 92 -17.35 5.24 -3.06
CA ARG A 92 -17.82 6.29 -3.98
C ARG A 92 -18.71 5.66 -5.05
N VAL A 93 -19.92 6.20 -5.23
CA VAL A 93 -20.72 5.90 -6.41
C VAL A 93 -20.00 6.52 -7.61
N THR A 94 -19.58 5.67 -8.53
CA THR A 94 -18.70 6.07 -9.64
C THR A 94 -19.50 5.94 -10.93
N ASP A 95 -20.14 7.02 -11.37
CA ASP A 95 -20.74 7.07 -12.71
C ASP A 95 -19.66 7.25 -13.79
N LYS A 96 -20.07 7.34 -15.07
CA LYS A 96 -19.12 7.43 -16.19
C LYS A 96 -18.21 8.68 -16.10
N ALA A 97 -18.80 9.84 -15.81
CA ALA A 97 -18.04 11.10 -15.72
C ALA A 97 -17.07 11.07 -14.52
N THR A 98 -17.53 10.52 -13.39
CA THR A 98 -16.70 10.32 -12.20
C THR A 98 -15.56 9.35 -12.50
N MET A 99 -15.80 8.26 -13.23
CA MET A 99 -14.79 7.28 -13.59
C MET A 99 -13.66 7.89 -14.44
N GLU A 100 -14.00 8.73 -15.41
CA GLU A 100 -13.01 9.44 -16.24
C GLU A 100 -12.09 10.31 -15.37
N VAL A 101 -12.65 11.06 -14.42
CA VAL A 101 -11.86 11.89 -13.48
C VAL A 101 -11.01 11.02 -12.56
N VAL A 102 -11.58 9.94 -12.02
CA VAL A 102 -10.86 9.01 -11.14
C VAL A 102 -9.67 8.39 -11.86
N GLU A 103 -9.83 7.93 -13.10
CA GLU A 103 -8.74 7.38 -13.92
C GLU A 103 -7.66 8.43 -14.18
N MET A 104 -8.03 9.64 -14.62
CA MET A 104 -7.07 10.73 -14.88
C MET A 104 -6.28 11.12 -13.63
N VAL A 105 -6.93 11.25 -12.48
CA VAL A 105 -6.29 11.69 -11.24
C VAL A 105 -5.40 10.61 -10.67
N LEU A 106 -5.88 9.36 -10.58
CA LEU A 106 -5.12 8.28 -9.98
C LEU A 106 -3.94 7.89 -10.88
N SER A 107 -4.17 7.59 -12.16
CA SER A 107 -3.11 7.13 -13.08
C SER A 107 -2.17 8.24 -13.54
N GLY A 108 -2.64 9.49 -13.56
CA GLY A 108 -1.86 10.66 -13.96
C GLY A 108 -1.21 11.37 -12.77
N VAL A 109 -2.00 12.13 -12.01
CA VAL A 109 -1.45 13.06 -11.02
C VAL A 109 -0.80 12.33 -9.85
N VAL A 110 -1.55 11.42 -9.20
CA VAL A 110 -1.09 10.79 -7.95
C VAL A 110 0.02 9.79 -8.23
N ASN A 111 -0.19 8.90 -9.20
CA ASN A 111 0.78 7.88 -9.59
C ASN A 111 2.13 8.49 -9.98
N LYS A 112 2.13 9.53 -10.83
CA LYS A 112 3.38 10.13 -11.30
C LYS A 112 4.07 10.97 -10.23
N ARG A 113 3.35 11.55 -9.27
CA ARG A 113 3.95 12.20 -8.10
C ARG A 113 4.77 11.22 -7.25
N ILE A 114 4.25 10.02 -7.01
CA ILE A 114 4.96 8.97 -6.24
C ILE A 114 6.18 8.47 -7.03
N VAL A 115 6.01 8.19 -8.33
CA VAL A 115 7.12 7.79 -9.22
C VAL A 115 8.23 8.84 -9.20
N GLN A 116 7.89 10.12 -9.31
CA GLN A 116 8.86 11.21 -9.26
C GLN A 116 9.62 11.25 -7.93
N ALA A 117 8.92 11.09 -6.81
CA ALA A 117 9.54 11.09 -5.48
C ALA A 117 10.54 9.92 -5.32
N ILE A 118 10.18 8.71 -5.75
CA ILE A 118 11.08 7.54 -5.72
C ILE A 118 12.31 7.77 -6.60
N ASN A 119 12.12 8.30 -7.80
CA ASN A 119 13.22 8.59 -8.73
C ASN A 119 14.15 9.68 -8.17
N ALA A 120 13.62 10.69 -7.48
CA ALA A 120 14.41 11.75 -6.84
C ALA A 120 15.34 11.22 -5.73
N GLN A 121 14.98 10.09 -5.11
CA GLN A 121 15.82 9.40 -4.12
C GLN A 121 16.83 8.42 -4.75
N GLY A 122 16.96 8.41 -6.09
CA GLY A 122 17.87 7.52 -6.82
C GLY A 122 17.29 6.15 -7.16
N GLY A 123 16.01 5.92 -6.86
CA GLY A 123 15.28 4.73 -7.28
C GLY A 123 14.97 4.72 -8.78
N ARG A 124 14.44 3.60 -9.25
CA ARG A 124 13.89 3.45 -10.61
C ARG A 124 12.45 3.01 -10.48
N ALA A 125 11.50 3.92 -10.60
CA ALA A 125 10.08 3.62 -10.50
C ALA A 125 9.38 3.70 -11.85
N VAL A 126 8.42 2.79 -12.06
CA VAL A 126 7.49 2.82 -13.20
C VAL A 126 6.07 2.82 -12.66
N GLY A 127 5.29 3.77 -13.16
CA GLY A 127 3.91 3.95 -12.78
C GLY A 127 2.95 3.24 -13.72
N LEU A 128 2.14 2.33 -13.18
CA LEU A 128 1.16 1.50 -13.87
C LEU A 128 -0.25 1.72 -13.28
N SER A 129 -1.23 1.21 -14.00
CA SER A 129 -2.57 0.87 -13.53
C SER A 129 -2.80 -0.63 -13.73
N GLY A 130 -3.93 -1.16 -13.25
CA GLY A 130 -4.34 -2.53 -13.57
C GLY A 130 -4.66 -2.77 -15.05
N LYS A 131 -4.82 -1.73 -15.87
CA LYS A 131 -5.03 -1.85 -17.32
C LYS A 131 -3.74 -2.20 -18.06
N ASP A 132 -2.59 -1.78 -17.53
CA ASP A 132 -1.30 -1.99 -18.16
C ASP A 132 -0.94 -3.48 -18.11
N ALA A 133 -0.65 -4.05 -19.28
CA ALA A 133 -0.40 -5.48 -19.46
C ALA A 133 -1.52 -6.40 -18.92
N ASN A 134 -2.77 -5.91 -18.81
CA ASN A 134 -3.91 -6.63 -18.23
C ASN A 134 -3.67 -7.11 -16.78
N LEU A 135 -2.89 -6.36 -16.00
CA LEU A 135 -2.55 -6.70 -14.61
C LEU A 135 -3.78 -7.02 -13.74
N ILE A 136 -4.88 -6.26 -13.89
CA ILE A 136 -6.14 -6.45 -13.16
C ILE A 136 -7.32 -6.41 -14.12
N THR A 137 -8.00 -7.54 -14.27
CA THR A 137 -9.33 -7.61 -14.88
C THR A 137 -10.39 -7.65 -13.78
N CYS A 138 -11.44 -6.84 -13.92
CA CYS A 138 -12.48 -6.65 -12.93
C CYS A 138 -13.86 -7.09 -13.42
N ASP A 139 -14.63 -7.64 -12.47
CA ASP A 139 -16.08 -7.66 -12.54
C ASP A 139 -16.64 -6.38 -11.92
N GLN A 140 -17.89 -6.03 -12.27
CA GLN A 140 -18.60 -4.97 -11.57
C GLN A 140 -18.93 -5.44 -10.14
N ALA A 141 -18.43 -4.73 -9.13
CA ALA A 141 -18.59 -5.13 -7.74
C ALA A 141 -20.05 -5.02 -7.26
N ASN A 142 -20.74 -3.95 -7.66
CA ASN A 142 -22.14 -3.71 -7.32
C ASN A 142 -22.76 -2.74 -8.32
N ALA A 143 -23.87 -3.15 -8.95
CA ALA A 143 -24.59 -2.31 -9.91
C ALA A 143 -24.98 -0.93 -9.35
N LYS A 144 -25.27 -0.83 -8.04
CA LYS A 144 -25.62 0.43 -7.37
C LYS A 144 -24.45 1.41 -7.24
N LEU A 145 -23.22 0.93 -7.33
CA LEU A 145 -22.01 1.74 -7.20
C LEU A 145 -21.46 2.20 -8.56
N GLY A 146 -22.07 1.79 -9.67
CA GLY A 146 -21.61 2.12 -11.02
C GLY A 146 -20.31 1.41 -11.38
N PHE A 147 -19.30 2.15 -11.84
CA PHE A 147 -17.98 1.68 -12.27
C PHE A 147 -17.04 1.41 -11.08
N VAL A 148 -17.54 0.72 -10.05
CA VAL A 148 -16.72 0.15 -8.97
C VAL A 148 -16.43 -1.31 -9.28
N GLY A 149 -15.16 -1.69 -9.30
CA GLY A 149 -14.69 -3.01 -9.70
C GLY A 149 -14.30 -3.90 -8.53
N ALA A 150 -14.47 -5.21 -8.72
CA ALA A 150 -13.87 -6.26 -7.91
C ALA A 150 -12.81 -6.99 -8.76
N PRO A 151 -11.55 -7.12 -8.31
CA PRO A 151 -10.56 -7.93 -9.02
C PRO A 151 -11.07 -9.36 -9.22
N ALA A 152 -11.14 -9.80 -10.47
CA ALA A 152 -11.64 -11.12 -10.86
C ALA A 152 -10.52 -12.01 -11.45
N LYS A 153 -9.60 -11.40 -12.19
CA LYS A 153 -8.41 -12.06 -12.72
C LYS A 153 -7.19 -11.15 -12.58
N MET A 154 -6.06 -11.75 -12.18
CA MET A 154 -4.78 -11.08 -11.98
C MET A 154 -3.72 -11.69 -12.89
N ASP A 155 -2.91 -10.84 -13.54
CA ASP A 155 -1.72 -11.26 -14.29
C ASP A 155 -0.50 -10.45 -13.81
N PRO A 156 0.25 -10.95 -12.83
CA PRO A 156 1.35 -10.20 -12.22
C PRO A 156 2.66 -10.28 -13.03
N GLN A 157 2.69 -10.89 -14.22
CA GLN A 157 3.94 -11.13 -14.96
C GLN A 157 4.76 -9.85 -15.18
N VAL A 158 4.09 -8.75 -15.53
CA VAL A 158 4.74 -7.45 -15.71
C VAL A 158 5.48 -6.97 -14.45
N LEU A 159 5.02 -7.34 -13.25
CA LEU A 159 5.67 -6.96 -12.00
C LEU A 159 6.94 -7.78 -11.76
N TYR A 160 6.92 -9.08 -12.07
CA TYR A 160 8.13 -9.91 -12.02
C TYR A 160 9.21 -9.40 -12.98
N ASP A 161 8.83 -9.05 -14.21
CA ASP A 161 9.75 -8.50 -15.22
C ASP A 161 10.42 -7.20 -14.73
N LEU A 162 9.67 -6.35 -14.02
CA LEU A 162 10.20 -5.12 -13.43
C LEU A 162 11.17 -5.41 -12.28
N PHE A 163 10.88 -6.40 -11.43
CA PHE A 163 11.77 -6.79 -10.33
C PHE A 163 13.14 -7.25 -10.84
N GLU A 164 13.18 -8.05 -11.90
CA GLU A 164 14.42 -8.51 -12.53
C GLU A 164 15.31 -7.36 -13.00
N LYS A 165 14.72 -6.21 -13.35
CA LYS A 165 15.43 -5.00 -13.77
C LYS A 165 15.65 -4.01 -12.64
N HIS A 166 15.38 -4.41 -11.40
CA HIS A 166 15.41 -3.55 -10.21
C HIS A 166 14.52 -2.30 -10.32
N ILE A 167 13.38 -2.41 -11.00
CA ILE A 167 12.40 -1.34 -11.13
C ILE A 167 11.29 -1.54 -10.09
N ILE A 168 10.85 -0.45 -9.47
CA ILE A 168 9.85 -0.38 -8.42
C ILE A 168 8.49 -0.04 -9.06
N PRO A 169 7.54 -0.98 -9.11
CA PRO A 169 6.21 -0.70 -9.64
C PRO A 169 5.38 0.16 -8.67
N VAL A 170 4.70 1.17 -9.23
CA VAL A 170 3.74 2.04 -8.53
C VAL A 170 2.40 1.93 -9.24
N ILE A 171 1.38 1.39 -8.57
CA ILE A 171 0.14 0.93 -9.20
C ILE A 171 -1.04 1.79 -8.72
N ALA A 172 -1.75 2.39 -9.68
CA ALA A 172 -3.05 3.00 -9.46
C ALA A 172 -4.14 1.92 -9.41
N PRO A 173 -5.10 1.98 -8.45
CA PRO A 173 -6.12 0.95 -8.24
C PRO A 173 -7.27 1.09 -9.24
N ILE A 174 -6.94 0.93 -10.52
CA ILE A 174 -7.83 1.00 -11.67
C ILE A 174 -7.71 -0.31 -12.44
N GLY A 175 -8.82 -0.97 -12.75
CA GLY A 175 -8.83 -2.22 -13.51
C GLY A 175 -9.58 -2.10 -14.84
N ALA A 176 -9.36 -3.04 -15.75
CA ALA A 176 -10.13 -3.19 -16.97
C ALA A 176 -11.29 -4.17 -16.78
N GLY A 177 -12.46 -3.87 -17.35
CA GLY A 177 -13.55 -4.84 -17.51
C GLY A 177 -13.29 -5.80 -18.67
N HIS A 178 -14.08 -6.87 -18.73
CA HIS A 178 -13.96 -7.88 -19.79
C HIS A 178 -14.21 -7.34 -21.20
N ASN A 179 -14.93 -6.22 -21.35
CA ASN A 179 -15.23 -5.59 -22.64
C ASN A 179 -14.57 -4.22 -22.81
N GLY A 180 -13.53 -3.92 -22.02
CA GLY A 180 -12.78 -2.66 -22.10
C GLY A 180 -13.32 -1.52 -21.25
N GLU A 181 -14.26 -1.79 -20.34
CA GLU A 181 -14.68 -0.84 -19.32
C GLU A 181 -13.51 -0.48 -18.39
N THR A 182 -13.55 0.71 -17.78
CA THR A 182 -12.63 1.04 -16.67
C THR A 182 -13.40 0.94 -15.35
N TYR A 183 -12.78 0.31 -14.35
CA TYR A 183 -13.33 0.24 -12.99
C TYR A 183 -12.39 0.86 -11.95
N ASN A 184 -12.99 1.59 -11.02
CA ASN A 184 -12.34 2.07 -9.80
C ASN A 184 -12.35 0.97 -8.74
N ILE A 185 -11.19 0.66 -8.16
CA ILE A 185 -11.05 -0.38 -7.13
C ILE A 185 -10.67 0.31 -5.81
N ASN A 186 -11.17 -0.20 -4.68
CA ASN A 186 -10.66 0.24 -3.40
C ASN A 186 -9.15 -0.06 -3.30
N GLY A 187 -8.34 0.91 -2.87
CA GLY A 187 -6.88 0.76 -2.83
C GLY A 187 -6.37 -0.33 -1.89
N ASP A 188 -7.05 -0.58 -0.76
CA ASP A 188 -6.71 -1.70 0.14
C ASP A 188 -7.02 -3.03 -0.56
N THR A 189 -8.22 -3.16 -1.16
CA THR A 189 -8.62 -4.36 -1.94
C THR A 189 -7.68 -4.63 -3.11
N ALA A 190 -7.27 -3.61 -3.86
CA ALA A 190 -6.32 -3.75 -4.95
C ALA A 190 -4.95 -4.23 -4.44
N ALA A 191 -4.46 -3.67 -3.32
CA ALA A 191 -3.21 -4.10 -2.71
C ALA A 191 -3.28 -5.55 -2.21
N GLY A 192 -4.39 -5.95 -1.61
CA GLY A 192 -4.65 -7.34 -1.21
C GLY A 192 -4.62 -8.30 -2.41
N ALA A 193 -5.34 -7.97 -3.48
CA ALA A 193 -5.37 -8.79 -4.69
C ALA A 193 -4.00 -8.91 -5.37
N ILE A 194 -3.23 -7.81 -5.45
CA ILE A 194 -1.86 -7.82 -5.98
C ILE A 194 -0.93 -8.65 -5.09
N ALA A 195 -1.02 -8.51 -3.77
CA ALA A 195 -0.22 -9.29 -2.83
C ALA A 195 -0.49 -10.79 -2.95
N THR A 196 -1.76 -11.17 -3.03
CA THR A 196 -2.17 -12.56 -3.25
C THR A 196 -1.65 -13.09 -4.59
N ALA A 197 -1.82 -12.34 -5.68
CA ALA A 197 -1.37 -12.76 -7.01
C ALA A 197 0.16 -12.96 -7.09
N LEU A 198 0.92 -12.16 -6.33
CA LEU A 198 2.38 -12.26 -6.25
C LEU A 198 2.87 -13.30 -5.25
N ASN A 199 1.97 -13.92 -4.46
CA ASN A 199 2.31 -14.71 -3.28
C ASN A 199 3.27 -13.96 -2.33
N ALA A 200 2.93 -12.69 -2.05
CA ALA A 200 3.83 -11.77 -1.38
C ALA A 200 4.20 -12.20 0.05
N ASP A 201 5.45 -11.91 0.41
CA ASP A 201 5.99 -12.15 1.74
C ASP A 201 5.31 -11.26 2.80
N ARG A 202 4.94 -10.02 2.43
CA ARG A 202 4.29 -9.04 3.29
C ARG A 202 3.30 -8.18 2.50
N LEU A 203 2.16 -7.89 3.12
CA LEU A 203 1.26 -6.79 2.75
C LEU A 203 1.28 -5.73 3.86
N LEU A 204 1.58 -4.48 3.53
CA LEU A 204 1.60 -3.36 4.48
C LEU A 204 0.50 -2.37 4.11
N LEU A 205 -0.48 -2.19 4.99
CA LEU A 205 -1.57 -1.23 4.81
C LEU A 205 -1.31 0.02 5.65
N LEU A 206 -0.75 1.07 5.02
CA LEU A 206 -0.50 2.34 5.72
C LEU A 206 -1.82 3.08 5.95
N THR A 207 -2.01 3.55 7.18
CA THR A 207 -3.22 4.21 7.64
C THR A 207 -2.92 5.34 8.62
N ASP A 208 -3.93 6.12 8.99
CA ASP A 208 -3.83 7.28 9.88
C ASP A 208 -4.10 6.95 11.36
N VAL A 209 -4.04 5.66 11.70
CA VAL A 209 -4.27 5.14 13.04
C VAL A 209 -3.12 4.21 13.43
N SER A 210 -2.92 4.03 14.74
CA SER A 210 -1.77 3.31 15.29
C SER A 210 -1.79 1.79 15.07
N GLY A 211 -2.90 1.25 14.56
CA GLY A 211 -3.13 -0.19 14.39
C GLY A 211 -4.57 -0.57 14.78
N VAL A 212 -4.79 -1.87 14.94
CA VAL A 212 -6.01 -2.44 15.52
C VAL A 212 -5.93 -2.30 17.04
N LYS A 213 -6.98 -1.76 17.64
CA LYS A 213 -7.08 -1.59 19.09
C LYS A 213 -7.97 -2.68 19.70
N ASP A 214 -7.65 -3.10 20.90
CA ASP A 214 -8.56 -3.94 21.69
C ASP A 214 -9.64 -3.11 22.40
N ALA A 215 -10.48 -3.78 23.20
CA ALA A 215 -11.56 -3.13 23.96
C ALA A 215 -11.05 -2.13 25.04
N THR A 216 -9.77 -2.23 25.44
CA THR A 216 -9.14 -1.29 26.38
C THR A 216 -8.58 -0.03 25.67
N GLY A 217 -8.47 -0.09 24.34
CA GLY A 217 -7.93 0.98 23.50
C GLY A 217 -6.44 0.86 23.21
N GLU A 218 -5.79 -0.22 23.67
CA GLU A 218 -4.39 -0.52 23.40
C GLU A 218 -4.20 -1.18 22.03
N VAL A 219 -3.07 -0.92 21.38
CA VAL A 219 -2.77 -1.50 20.06
C VAL A 219 -2.35 -2.96 20.23
N VAL A 220 -3.06 -3.86 19.54
CA VAL A 220 -2.70 -5.28 19.48
C VAL A 220 -1.65 -5.47 18.40
N THR A 221 -0.44 -5.87 18.77
CA THR A 221 0.70 -5.96 17.84
C THR A 221 0.67 -7.22 16.96
N GLU A 222 0.06 -8.31 17.43
CA GLU A 222 -0.12 -9.54 16.66
C GLU A 222 -1.53 -10.12 16.86
N LEU A 223 -2.18 -10.47 15.75
CA LEU A 223 -3.54 -11.00 15.69
C LEU A 223 -3.56 -12.24 14.78
N LYS A 224 -4.30 -13.26 15.19
CA LYS A 224 -4.68 -14.35 14.28
C LYS A 224 -6.01 -14.04 13.61
N ALA A 225 -6.32 -14.81 12.56
CA ALA A 225 -7.59 -14.66 11.87
C ALA A 225 -8.82 -14.72 12.80
N ALA A 226 -8.81 -15.66 13.74
CA ALA A 226 -9.89 -15.82 14.73
C ALA A 226 -10.02 -14.63 15.68
N ASP A 227 -8.92 -13.94 16.02
CA ASP A 227 -8.96 -12.76 16.89
C ASP A 227 -9.65 -11.60 16.19
N VAL A 228 -9.36 -11.39 14.90
CA VAL A 228 -9.99 -10.36 14.08
C VAL A 228 -11.50 -10.61 13.94
N GLU A 229 -11.90 -11.84 13.65
CA GLU A 229 -13.32 -12.23 13.56
C GLU A 229 -14.05 -11.99 14.87
N ARG A 230 -13.46 -12.43 15.99
CA ARG A 230 -14.01 -12.22 17.33
C ARG A 230 -14.15 -10.73 17.65
N LEU A 231 -13.09 -9.94 17.50
CA LEU A 231 -13.10 -8.49 17.78
C LEU A 231 -14.07 -7.73 16.88
N THR A 232 -14.31 -8.19 15.66
CA THR A 232 -15.32 -7.63 14.76
C THR A 232 -16.73 -7.97 15.26
N SER A 233 -16.99 -9.21 15.67
CA SER A 233 -18.29 -9.63 16.21
C SER A 233 -18.64 -8.95 17.54
N GLU A 234 -17.63 -8.64 18.35
CA GLU A 234 -17.75 -7.90 19.61
C GLU A 234 -17.93 -6.38 19.39
N GLY A 235 -17.80 -5.90 18.14
CA GLY A 235 -17.92 -4.48 17.79
C GLY A 235 -16.70 -3.62 18.14
N VAL A 236 -15.58 -4.24 18.54
CA VAL A 236 -14.31 -3.55 18.84
C VAL A 236 -13.66 -3.04 17.55
N ILE A 237 -13.61 -3.89 16.52
CA ILE A 237 -13.26 -3.48 15.16
C ILE A 237 -14.51 -2.91 14.49
N ALA A 238 -14.48 -1.61 14.17
CA ALA A 238 -15.63 -0.88 13.65
C ALA A 238 -15.26 0.10 12.52
N GLY A 239 -16.29 0.55 11.80
CA GLY A 239 -16.18 1.58 10.77
C GLY A 239 -15.19 1.21 9.67
N GLY A 240 -14.31 2.14 9.31
CA GLY A 240 -13.32 1.93 8.25
C GLY A 240 -12.23 0.90 8.55
N MET A 241 -12.15 0.39 9.79
CA MET A 241 -11.22 -0.68 10.13
C MET A 241 -11.70 -2.05 9.65
N ILE A 242 -13.02 -2.30 9.64
CA ILE A 242 -13.62 -3.56 9.15
C ILE A 242 -13.09 -3.93 7.75
N PRO A 243 -13.23 -3.09 6.71
CA PRO A 243 -12.78 -3.45 5.36
C PRO A 243 -11.26 -3.63 5.27
N LYS A 244 -10.47 -2.99 6.14
CA LYS A 244 -9.01 -3.17 6.19
C LYS A 244 -8.64 -4.53 6.75
N THR A 245 -9.27 -4.91 7.86
CA THR A 245 -9.03 -6.19 8.49
C THR A 245 -9.58 -7.34 7.66
N GLU A 246 -10.70 -7.16 6.97
CA GLU A 246 -11.21 -8.13 5.97
C GLU A 246 -10.21 -8.31 4.82
N THR A 247 -9.70 -7.22 4.24
CA THR A 247 -8.65 -7.29 3.20
C THR A 247 -7.41 -8.03 3.70
N ALA A 248 -6.98 -7.75 4.94
CA ALA A 248 -5.84 -8.41 5.55
C ALA A 248 -6.09 -9.92 5.73
N LEU A 249 -7.26 -10.31 6.21
CA LEU A 249 -7.69 -11.70 6.38
C LEU A 249 -7.72 -12.46 5.04
N ASP A 250 -8.34 -11.86 4.03
CA ASP A 250 -8.45 -12.45 2.70
C ASP A 250 -7.06 -12.69 2.10
N ALA A 251 -6.16 -11.71 2.23
CA ALA A 251 -4.78 -11.83 1.75
C ALA A 251 -4.02 -12.97 2.45
N VAL A 252 -4.06 -13.04 3.79
CA VAL A 252 -3.31 -14.09 4.51
C VAL A 252 -3.88 -15.48 4.30
N ARG A 253 -5.21 -15.60 4.17
CA ARG A 253 -5.88 -16.87 3.82
C ARG A 253 -5.54 -17.33 2.40
N SER A 254 -5.19 -16.40 1.53
CA SER A 254 -4.86 -16.67 0.13
C SER A 254 -3.35 -16.84 -0.12
N GLY A 255 -2.53 -16.93 0.92
CA GLY A 255 -1.10 -17.28 0.82
C GLY A 255 -0.12 -16.16 1.17
N VAL A 256 -0.57 -14.91 1.37
CA VAL A 256 0.30 -13.84 1.85
C VAL A 256 0.77 -14.16 3.26
N ARG A 257 2.08 -14.20 3.52
CA ARG A 257 2.59 -14.73 4.80
C ARG A 257 2.19 -13.90 6.02
N ALA A 258 2.10 -12.58 5.87
CA ALA A 258 1.58 -11.70 6.90
C ALA A 258 1.10 -10.37 6.31
N CYS A 259 0.03 -9.82 6.86
CA CYS A 259 -0.43 -8.47 6.57
C CYS A 259 -0.29 -7.59 7.81
N THR A 260 0.28 -6.39 7.71
CA THR A 260 0.32 -5.44 8.83
C THR A 260 -0.44 -4.18 8.51
N ILE A 261 -1.31 -3.75 9.43
CA ILE A 261 -1.91 -2.42 9.43
C ILE A 261 -0.96 -1.48 10.17
N VAL A 262 -0.32 -0.57 9.43
CA VAL A 262 0.82 0.23 9.89
C VAL A 262 0.43 1.70 10.06
N ASP A 263 0.88 2.34 11.13
CA ASP A 263 0.71 3.78 11.30
C ASP A 263 1.60 4.58 10.33
N GLY A 264 1.00 5.08 9.25
CA GLY A 264 1.68 5.85 8.21
C GLY A 264 2.11 7.25 8.65
N ARG A 265 1.78 7.68 9.87
CA ARG A 265 2.22 8.97 10.43
C ARG A 265 3.60 8.86 11.09
N VAL A 266 4.02 7.66 11.44
CA VAL A 266 5.33 7.41 12.03
C VAL A 266 6.40 7.56 10.96
N LYS A 267 7.46 8.31 11.25
CA LYS A 267 8.60 8.44 10.33
C LYS A 267 9.25 7.07 10.13
N ASN A 268 9.55 6.75 8.87
CA ASN A 268 10.16 5.48 8.50
C ASN A 268 9.31 4.24 8.85
N ALA A 269 7.98 4.37 8.90
CA ALA A 269 7.07 3.31 9.37
C ALA A 269 7.28 1.95 8.67
N VAL A 270 7.57 1.95 7.37
CA VAL A 270 7.82 0.72 6.61
C VAL A 270 9.11 0.04 7.05
N LEU A 271 10.18 0.82 7.29
CA LEU A 271 11.45 0.28 7.78
C LEU A 271 11.33 -0.18 9.23
N LEU A 272 10.60 0.55 10.08
CA LEU A 272 10.32 0.14 11.45
C LEU A 272 9.60 -1.21 11.48
N GLU A 273 8.60 -1.40 10.62
CA GLU A 273 7.84 -2.65 10.55
C GLU A 273 8.65 -3.85 10.05
N LEU A 274 9.60 -3.64 9.13
CA LEU A 274 10.35 -4.73 8.53
C LEU A 274 11.68 -5.01 9.25
N PHE A 275 12.35 -3.99 9.76
CA PHE A 275 13.74 -4.06 10.22
C PHE A 275 13.90 -3.78 11.73
N THR A 276 12.82 -3.89 12.51
CA THR A 276 12.87 -3.83 13.98
C THR A 276 11.92 -4.85 14.63
N ASP A 277 12.14 -5.15 15.91
CA ASP A 277 11.30 -6.12 16.66
C ASP A 277 9.97 -5.55 17.15
N HIS A 278 9.88 -4.23 17.38
CA HIS A 278 8.67 -3.63 17.93
C HIS A 278 7.53 -3.51 16.92
N GLY A 279 7.83 -3.56 15.61
CA GLY A 279 6.85 -3.29 14.56
C GLY A 279 6.29 -1.86 14.65
N ALA A 280 5.49 -1.46 13.67
CA ALA A 280 4.86 -0.14 13.62
C ALA A 280 3.32 -0.23 13.56
N GLY A 281 2.75 -1.38 13.93
CA GLY A 281 1.31 -1.58 13.93
C GLY A 281 0.87 -2.99 14.30
N SER A 282 -0.25 -3.41 13.72
CA SER A 282 -0.90 -4.69 14.03
C SER A 282 -0.70 -5.69 12.91
N MET A 283 0.08 -6.74 13.19
CA MET A 283 0.35 -7.82 12.24
C MET A 283 -0.72 -8.90 12.36
N ILE A 284 -1.30 -9.27 11.22
CA ILE A 284 -2.31 -10.30 11.05
C ILE A 284 -1.68 -11.47 10.30
N ARG A 285 -1.92 -12.69 10.81
CA ARG A 285 -1.47 -13.96 10.22
C ARG A 285 -2.62 -14.96 10.17
N ALA A 286 -2.48 -15.95 9.29
CA ALA A 286 -3.41 -17.09 9.20
C ALA A 286 -3.49 -17.89 10.51
#